data_AF-A0A1B6MAV6-F1
#
_entry.id   AF-A0A1B6MAV6-F1
#
_cell.length_a   1.000
_cell.length_b   1.000
_cell.length_c   1.000
_cell.angle_alpha   90.00
_cell.angle_beta   90.00
_cell.angle_gamma   90.00
#
_symmetry.space_group_name_H-M   'P 1'
#
loop_
_entity.id
_entity.type
_entity.pdbx_description
1 polymer ?
#
loop_
_entity_poly.entity_id
_entity_poly.type
_entity_poly.pdbx_seq_one_letter_code
_entity_poly.pdbx_strand_id
1 'polypeptide(L)'
;STEKFEVFCSTSEPRTFRTRDWFTVVVYSTIAALVILSTWYEARTLGTKSELLSSFSVISNWRELKDTRVSPAEISCLNGLRVILAFFVMLTHRIMASLYTPIFNLTSYLEIKDNPWMALLWSSTLATEIFFLIGGVVRGYSFLRSRHGGKPTGIFKQYIQRYFRTTPSMAVVILFTTTLNIHVSNG
;
A
#
# COMPACT_ATOMS: atom_id res chain seq x y z
N SER A 1 4.11 -12.90 -32.72
CA SER A 1 3.71 -12.44 -31.38
C SER A 1 4.73 -12.94 -30.39
N THR A 2 5.90 -12.33 -30.19
CA THR A 2 6.15 -10.90 -29.90
C THR A 2 5.27 -10.40 -28.76
N GLU A 3 5.53 -10.86 -27.54
CA GLU A 3 5.30 -10.05 -26.36
C GLU A 3 6.43 -10.28 -25.35
N LYS A 4 6.99 -9.17 -24.88
CA LYS A 4 8.33 -9.03 -24.36
C LYS A 4 8.50 -9.68 -22.98
N PHE A 5 9.28 -10.76 -22.94
CA PHE A 5 10.12 -11.07 -21.78
C PHE A 5 11.30 -10.06 -21.77
N GLU A 6 11.04 -8.79 -21.44
CA GLU A 6 12.07 -7.90 -20.91
C GLU A 6 12.37 -8.35 -19.47
N VAL A 7 12.96 -9.54 -19.37
CA VAL A 7 13.56 -10.09 -18.16
C VAL A 7 14.57 -9.05 -17.69
N PHE A 8 14.48 -8.67 -16.42
CA PHE A 8 15.39 -7.84 -15.64
C PHE A 8 16.87 -7.99 -16.05
N CYS A 9 17.26 -7.38 -17.16
CA CYS A 9 18.61 -7.46 -17.69
C CYS A 9 19.36 -6.27 -17.12
N SER A 10 20.01 -6.52 -15.97
CA SER A 10 20.93 -5.58 -15.35
C SER A 10 22.24 -5.61 -16.15
N THR A 11 22.39 -4.72 -17.14
CA THR A 11 23.68 -4.56 -17.81
C THR A 11 24.72 -4.07 -16.82
N SER A 12 25.85 -4.77 -16.73
CA SER A 12 26.99 -4.51 -15.83
C SER A 12 27.82 -3.29 -16.25
N GLU A 13 27.18 -2.22 -16.70
CA GLU A 13 27.85 -0.94 -16.91
C GLU A 13 27.79 -0.13 -15.61
N PRO A 14 28.86 0.57 -15.21
CA PRO A 14 28.81 1.49 -14.08
C PRO A 14 27.79 2.59 -14.38
N ARG A 15 26.55 2.41 -13.90
CA ARG A 15 25.47 3.35 -14.15
C ARG A 15 25.68 4.58 -13.28
N THR A 16 26.27 5.61 -13.88
CA THR A 16 26.37 6.95 -13.29
C THR A 16 24.98 7.47 -12.94
N PHE A 17 24.83 8.12 -11.78
CA PHE A 17 23.56 8.73 -11.33
C PHE A 17 22.95 9.58 -12.45
N ARG A 18 21.83 9.10 -13.00
CA ARG A 18 21.11 9.78 -14.09
C ARG A 18 20.18 10.83 -13.48
N THR A 19 19.79 11.84 -14.27
CA THR A 19 18.87 12.92 -13.82
C THR A 19 17.60 12.41 -13.13
N ARG A 20 17.08 11.26 -13.54
CA ARG A 20 15.92 10.58 -12.93
C ARG A 20 16.20 10.08 -11.50
N ASP A 21 17.41 9.59 -11.23
CA ASP A 21 17.77 9.02 -9.94
C ASP A 21 17.93 10.14 -8.90
N TRP A 22 18.53 11.27 -9.30
CA TRP A 22 18.62 12.47 -8.46
C TRP A 22 17.24 13.05 -8.12
N PHE A 23 16.33 13.12 -9.10
CA PHE A 23 14.95 13.54 -8.87
C PHE A 23 14.26 12.65 -7.83
N THR A 24 14.37 11.32 -7.96
CA THR A 24 13.82 10.37 -6.99
C THR A 24 14.40 10.61 -5.60
N VAL A 25 15.73 10.72 -5.47
CA VAL A 25 16.40 10.96 -4.18
C VAL A 25 15.90 12.24 -3.53
N VAL A 26 15.82 13.35 -4.28
CA VAL A 26 15.30 14.64 -3.76
C VAL A 26 13.86 14.50 -3.28
N VAL A 27 12.99 13.82 -4.02
CA VAL A 27 11.59 13.59 -3.61
C VAL A 27 11.52 12.78 -2.32
N TYR A 28 12.29 11.70 -2.19
CA TYR A 28 12.31 10.91 -0.95
C TYR A 28 12.90 11.69 0.23
N SER A 29 14.01 12.40 0.03
CA SER A 29 14.65 13.21 1.07
C SER A 29 13.76 14.35 1.54
N THR A 30 13.05 15.03 0.63
CA THR A 30 12.11 16.10 0.99
C THR A 30 10.92 15.56 1.78
N ILE A 31 10.34 14.43 1.38
CA ILE A 31 9.26 13.76 2.15
C ILE A 31 9.77 13.36 3.54
N ALA A 32 10.95 12.73 3.63
CA ALA A 32 11.54 12.33 4.90
C ALA A 32 11.82 13.53 5.81
N ALA A 33 12.37 14.61 5.27
CA ALA A 33 12.63 15.84 6.02
C ALA A 33 11.33 16.47 6.56
N LEU A 34 10.26 16.51 5.74
CA LEU A 34 8.94 17.00 6.18
C LEU A 34 8.38 16.16 7.34
N VAL A 35 8.52 14.83 7.27
CA VAL A 35 8.05 13.90 8.32
C VAL A 35 8.88 14.04 9.60
N ILE A 36 10.19 14.21 9.49
CA ILE A 36 11.07 14.40 10.65
C ILE A 36 10.77 15.75 11.30
N LEU A 37 10.65 16.82 10.50
CA LEU A 37 10.37 18.16 10.99
C LEU A 37 8.98 18.24 11.63
N SER A 38 7.96 17.63 11.04
CA SER A 38 6.61 17.58 11.61
C SER A 38 6.57 16.78 12.92
N THR A 39 7.24 15.64 12.96
CA THR A 39 7.31 14.79 14.16
C THR A 39 8.10 15.48 15.28
N TRP A 40 9.20 16.15 14.95
CA TRP A 40 9.99 16.92 15.91
C TRP A 40 9.23 18.15 16.43
N TYR A 41 8.52 18.86 15.54
CA TYR A 41 7.69 20.00 15.90
C TYR A 41 6.54 19.58 16.83
N GLU A 42 5.85 18.47 16.55
CA GLU A 42 4.79 17.96 17.44
C GLU A 42 5.36 17.43 18.77
N ALA A 43 6.56 16.82 18.77
CA ALA A 43 7.22 16.36 20.00
C ALA A 43 7.66 17.53 20.91
N ARG A 44 7.97 18.69 20.33
CA ARG A 44 8.43 19.88 21.07
C ARG A 44 7.32 20.86 21.44
N THR A 45 6.19 20.85 20.72
CA THR A 45 5.14 21.87 20.85
C THR A 45 3.85 21.24 21.38
N LEU A 46 3.58 21.39 22.69
CA LEU A 46 2.40 20.81 23.35
C LEU A 46 1.08 21.60 23.17
N GLY A 47 1.10 22.79 22.53
CA GLY A 47 -0.03 23.74 22.61
C GLY A 47 -0.71 24.13 21.29
N THR A 48 0.05 24.38 20.21
CA THR A 48 -0.48 24.93 18.95
C THR A 48 -0.32 23.96 17.79
N LYS A 49 -1.40 23.26 17.46
CA LYS A 49 -1.45 22.33 16.33
C LYS A 49 -1.77 23.08 15.04
N SER A 50 -0.77 23.35 14.22
CA SER A 50 -1.01 23.66 12.81
C SER A 50 -1.52 22.39 12.11
N GLU A 51 -2.73 22.43 11.55
CA GLU A 51 -3.39 21.27 10.91
C GLU A 51 -2.52 20.62 9.83
N LEU A 52 -1.75 21.43 9.09
CA LEU A 52 -0.87 20.95 8.02
C LEU A 52 0.32 20.13 8.56
N LEU A 53 1.06 20.63 9.56
CA LEU A 53 2.18 19.86 10.12
C LEU A 53 1.68 18.64 10.92
N SER A 54 0.53 18.74 11.60
CA SER A 54 -0.06 17.60 12.32
C SER A 54 -0.43 16.46 11.36
N SER A 55 -0.80 16.76 10.12
CA SER A 55 -1.15 15.76 9.10
C SER A 55 0.06 14.93 8.62
N PHE A 56 1.28 15.48 8.71
CA PHE A 56 2.51 14.78 8.33
C PHE A 56 3.27 14.17 9.50
N SER A 57 2.83 14.41 10.74
CA SER A 57 3.52 13.89 11.92
C SER A 57 3.22 12.41 12.15
N VAL A 58 4.27 11.63 12.45
CA VAL A 58 4.12 10.20 12.74
C VAL A 58 3.33 9.99 14.02
N ILE A 59 3.48 10.86 15.02
CA ILE A 59 2.83 10.70 16.34
C ILE A 59 1.31 10.84 16.23
N SER A 60 0.83 11.92 15.60
CA SER A 60 -0.60 12.10 15.37
C SER A 60 -1.17 11.00 14.48
N ASN A 61 -0.53 10.69 13.36
CA ASN A 61 -1.00 9.62 12.46
C ASN A 61 -1.00 8.24 13.13
N TRP A 62 -0.03 7.94 13.99
CA TRP A 62 0.02 6.70 14.76
C TRP A 62 -1.04 6.64 15.86
N ARG A 63 -1.37 7.79 16.46
CA ARG A 63 -2.46 7.87 17.44
C ARG A 63 -3.82 7.65 16.79
N GLU A 64 -4.06 8.27 15.64
CA GLU A 64 -5.26 8.03 14.82
C GLU A 64 -5.31 6.58 14.30
N LEU A 65 -4.17 6.01 13.91
CA LEU A 65 -4.11 4.61 13.44
C LEU A 65 -4.44 3.61 14.55
N LYS A 66 -4.07 3.92 15.79
CA LYS A 66 -4.44 3.12 16.98
C LYS A 66 -5.83 3.43 17.49
N ASP A 67 -6.47 4.49 17.02
CA ASP A 67 -7.84 4.79 17.39
C ASP A 67 -8.76 3.78 16.72
N THR A 68 -9.24 2.82 17.52
CA THR A 68 -10.17 1.77 17.10
C THR A 68 -11.63 2.20 17.24
N ARG A 69 -11.92 3.51 17.37
CA ARG A 69 -13.29 4.04 17.35
C ARG A 69 -14.01 3.58 16.09
N VAL A 70 -14.88 2.59 16.27
CA VAL A 70 -15.78 2.14 15.22
C VAL A 70 -16.90 3.16 15.11
N SER A 71 -17.02 3.78 13.94
CA SER A 71 -18.21 4.60 13.67
C SER A 71 -19.44 3.68 13.72
N PRO A 72 -20.54 4.06 14.40
CA PRO A 72 -21.79 3.30 14.37
C PRO A 72 -22.40 3.20 12.95
N ALA A 73 -21.79 3.89 11.97
CA ALA A 73 -22.11 3.75 10.56
C ALA A 73 -21.45 2.55 9.86
N GLU A 74 -20.43 1.94 10.47
CA GLU A 74 -19.65 0.86 9.88
C GLU A 74 -20.08 -0.53 10.37
N ILE A 75 -20.07 -1.50 9.45
CA ILE A 75 -20.39 -2.89 9.75
C ILE A 75 -19.10 -3.56 10.23
N SER A 76 -18.91 -3.67 11.55
CA SER A 76 -17.67 -4.18 12.17
C SER A 76 -17.23 -5.55 11.62
N CYS A 77 -18.19 -6.44 11.36
CA CYS A 77 -17.91 -7.77 10.80
C CYS A 77 -17.23 -7.68 9.42
N LEU A 78 -17.69 -6.78 8.53
CA LEU A 78 -17.08 -6.61 7.21
C LEU A 78 -15.70 -5.97 7.29
N ASN A 79 -15.45 -5.09 8.27
CA ASN A 79 -14.11 -4.57 8.52
C ASN A 79 -13.15 -5.67 9.00
N GLY A 80 -13.59 -6.55 9.91
CA GLY A 80 -12.78 -7.70 10.34
C GLY A 80 -12.45 -8.64 9.18
N LEU A 81 -13.43 -8.96 8.34
CA LEU A 81 -13.24 -9.81 7.16
C LEU A 81 -12.25 -9.19 6.16
N ARG A 82 -12.27 -7.86 5.97
CA ARG A 82 -11.29 -7.16 5.14
C ARG A 82 -9.87 -7.28 5.67
N VAL A 83 -9.68 -7.23 6.98
CA VAL A 83 -8.34 -7.37 7.59
C VAL A 83 -7.81 -8.78 7.34
N ILE A 84 -8.64 -9.81 7.55
CA ILE A 84 -8.26 -11.20 7.30
C ILE A 84 -7.91 -11.41 5.81
N LEU A 85 -8.77 -10.94 4.91
CA LEU A 85 -8.53 -11.07 3.46
C LEU A 85 -7.29 -10.29 3.01
N ALA A 86 -7.07 -9.08 3.53
CA ALA A 86 -5.86 -8.32 3.25
C ALA A 86 -4.60 -9.06 3.71
N PHE A 87 -4.64 -9.73 4.86
CA PHE A 87 -3.54 -10.56 5.34
C PHE A 87 -3.25 -11.73 4.39
N PHE A 88 -4.28 -12.46 3.94
CA PHE A 88 -4.14 -13.53 2.94
C PHE A 88 -3.55 -13.04 1.61
N VAL A 89 -4.03 -11.89 1.11
CA VAL A 89 -3.52 -11.26 -0.11
C VAL A 89 -2.04 -10.91 0.07
N MET A 90 -1.65 -10.28 1.18
CA MET A 90 -0.25 -9.94 1.47
C MET A 90 0.63 -11.19 1.53
N LEU A 91 0.21 -12.23 2.26
CA LEU A 91 0.96 -13.48 2.40
C LEU A 91 1.19 -14.14 1.04
N THR A 92 0.17 -14.17 0.19
CA THR A 92 0.31 -14.72 -1.17
C THR A 92 1.31 -13.91 -2.00
N HIS A 93 1.22 -12.58 -1.99
CA HIS A 93 2.16 -11.75 -2.75
C HIS A 93 3.61 -11.96 -2.29
N ARG A 94 3.83 -12.23 -0.99
CA ARG A 94 5.17 -12.59 -0.47
C ARG A 94 5.65 -13.94 -0.99
N ILE A 95 4.78 -14.95 -1.00
CA ILE A 95 5.11 -16.28 -1.52
C ILE A 95 5.39 -16.21 -3.04
N MET A 96 4.54 -15.49 -3.79
CA MET A 96 4.74 -15.22 -5.21
C MET A 96 6.06 -14.49 -5.47
N ALA A 97 6.38 -13.46 -4.68
CA ALA A 97 7.66 -12.75 -4.78
C ALA A 97 8.87 -13.68 -4.55
N SER A 98 8.74 -14.62 -3.62
CA SER A 98 9.77 -15.64 -3.36
C SER A 98 10.03 -16.55 -4.57
N LEU A 99 9.02 -16.81 -5.40
CA LEU A 99 9.19 -17.62 -6.63
C LEU A 99 10.07 -16.95 -7.68
N TYR A 100 10.25 -15.62 -7.63
CA TYR A 100 11.16 -14.91 -8.51
C TYR A 100 12.63 -14.98 -8.06
N THR A 101 12.89 -15.53 -6.86
CA THR A 101 14.25 -15.83 -6.38
C THR A 101 14.57 -17.30 -6.60
N PRO A 102 15.84 -17.66 -6.90
CA PRO A 102 16.21 -19.06 -7.14
C PRO A 102 15.88 -19.92 -5.91
N ILE A 103 15.06 -20.96 -6.12
CA ILE A 103 14.67 -21.90 -5.07
C ILE A 103 15.88 -22.79 -4.78
N PHE A 104 16.55 -22.53 -3.65
CA PHE A 104 17.74 -23.29 -3.26
C PHE A 104 17.42 -24.74 -2.85
N ASN A 105 16.17 -25.03 -2.46
CA ASN A 105 15.75 -26.36 -2.00
C ASN A 105 14.39 -26.75 -2.62
N LEU A 106 14.43 -27.51 -3.72
CA LEU A 106 13.23 -28.00 -4.40
C LEU A 106 12.40 -28.94 -3.51
N THR A 107 13.04 -29.77 -2.70
CA THR A 107 12.39 -30.74 -1.81
C THR A 107 11.50 -30.06 -0.77
N SER A 108 12.02 -29.02 -0.09
CA SER A 108 11.23 -28.24 0.87
C SER A 108 10.09 -27.45 0.22
N TYR A 109 10.26 -27.04 -1.04
CA TYR A 109 9.19 -26.37 -1.78
C TYR A 109 8.03 -27.32 -2.11
N LEU A 110 8.33 -28.58 -2.46
CA LEU A 110 7.31 -29.60 -2.75
C LEU A 110 6.53 -29.99 -1.49
N GLU A 111 7.21 -30.14 -0.35
CA GLU A 111 6.56 -30.40 0.95
C GLU A 111 5.60 -29.28 1.38
N ILE A 112 5.98 -28.03 1.11
CA ILE A 112 5.12 -26.87 1.36
C ILE A 112 3.91 -26.86 0.42
N LYS A 113 4.10 -27.31 -0.83
CA LYS A 113 3.03 -27.35 -1.84
C LYS A 113 1.93 -28.36 -1.52
N ASP A 114 2.31 -29.49 -0.92
CA ASP A 114 1.38 -30.55 -0.54
C ASP A 114 0.56 -30.23 0.72
N ASN A 115 0.86 -29.11 1.40
CA ASN A 115 0.07 -28.67 2.54
C ASN A 115 -1.29 -28.11 2.09
N PRO A 116 -2.44 -28.56 2.65
CA PRO A 116 -3.76 -28.03 2.29
C PRO A 116 -3.92 -26.53 2.57
N TRP A 117 -3.14 -25.94 3.48
CA TRP A 117 -3.14 -24.48 3.68
C TRP A 117 -2.56 -23.72 2.49
N MET A 118 -1.66 -24.34 1.72
CA MET A 118 -1.11 -23.77 0.50
C MET A 118 -2.12 -23.78 -0.65
N ALA A 119 -3.14 -24.64 -0.63
CA ALA A 119 -4.22 -24.62 -1.63
C ALA A 119 -5.06 -23.33 -1.56
N LEU A 120 -5.31 -22.82 -0.35
CA LEU A 120 -5.97 -21.52 -0.14
C LEU A 120 -5.11 -20.36 -0.65
N LEU A 121 -3.79 -20.45 -0.48
CA LEU A 121 -2.84 -19.45 -0.96
C LEU A 121 -2.69 -19.49 -2.48
N TRP A 122 -2.72 -20.68 -3.10
CA TRP A 122 -2.78 -20.80 -4.56
C TRP A 122 -4.05 -20.20 -5.15
N SER A 123 -5.14 -20.24 -4.40
CA SER A 123 -6.43 -19.63 -4.75
C SER A 123 -6.50 -18.13 -4.44
N SER A 124 -5.37 -17.45 -4.31
CA SER A 124 -5.28 -16.03 -3.94
C SER A 124 -6.05 -15.05 -4.81
N THR A 125 -6.28 -15.40 -6.08
CA THR A 125 -7.16 -14.62 -6.97
C THR A 125 -8.55 -14.47 -6.36
N LEU A 126 -9.12 -15.56 -5.84
CA LEU A 126 -10.44 -15.54 -5.19
C LEU A 126 -10.43 -14.67 -3.93
N ALA A 127 -9.39 -14.78 -3.08
CA ALA A 127 -9.26 -13.95 -1.88
C ALA A 127 -9.20 -12.45 -2.22
N THR A 128 -8.50 -12.10 -3.31
CA THR A 128 -8.37 -10.73 -3.81
C THR A 128 -9.70 -10.21 -4.38
N GLU A 129 -10.42 -11.03 -5.13
CA GLU A 129 -11.76 -10.71 -5.66
C GLU A 129 -12.77 -10.47 -4.53
N ILE A 130 -12.80 -11.35 -3.53
CA ILE A 130 -13.67 -11.21 -2.36
C ILE A 130 -13.32 -9.94 -1.58
N PHE A 131 -12.02 -9.64 -1.40
CA PHE A 131 -11.58 -8.40 -0.77
C PHE A 131 -12.09 -7.16 -1.52
N PHE A 132 -11.98 -7.13 -2.84
CA PHE A 132 -12.47 -6.02 -3.65
C PHE A 132 -13.99 -5.91 -3.65
N LEU A 133 -14.71 -7.03 -3.68
CA LEU A 133 -16.16 -7.08 -3.63
C LEU A 133 -16.67 -6.52 -2.30
N ILE A 134 -16.19 -7.02 -1.17
CA ILE A 134 -16.54 -6.49 0.16
C ILE A 134 -16.08 -5.03 0.28
N GLY A 135 -14.92 -4.71 -0.27
CA GLY A 135 -14.40 -3.37 -0.54
C GLY A 135 -15.47 -2.44 -1.14
N GLY A 136 -16.05 -2.86 -2.25
CA GLY A 136 -17.10 -2.16 -2.99
C GLY A 136 -18.40 -2.06 -2.21
N VAL A 137 -18.86 -3.17 -1.61
CA VAL A 137 -20.14 -3.24 -0.89
C VAL A 137 -20.20 -2.26 0.27
N VAL A 138 -19.21 -2.19 1.16
CA VAL A 138 -19.26 -1.23 2.28
C VAL A 138 -19.19 0.22 1.77
N ARG A 139 -18.40 0.49 0.73
CA ARG A 139 -18.34 1.84 0.13
C ARG A 139 -19.68 2.24 -0.47
N GLY A 140 -20.33 1.33 -1.20
CA GLY A 140 -21.67 1.52 -1.75
C GLY A 140 -22.73 1.69 -0.66
N TYR A 141 -22.67 0.88 0.40
CA TYR A 141 -23.55 0.98 1.56
C TYR A 141 -23.39 2.33 2.28
N SER A 142 -22.15 2.76 2.53
CA SER A 142 -21.85 4.07 3.13
C SER A 142 -22.35 5.22 2.25
N PHE A 143 -22.18 5.11 0.93
CA PHE A 143 -22.71 6.08 -0.03
C PHE A 143 -24.24 6.16 0.02
N LEU A 144 -24.93 5.03 -0.04
CA LEU A 144 -26.39 4.97 0.01
C LEU A 144 -26.93 5.54 1.32
N ARG A 145 -26.30 5.20 2.45
CA ARG A 145 -26.65 5.73 3.78
C ARG A 145 -26.46 7.24 3.87
N SER A 146 -25.38 7.77 3.30
CA SER A 146 -25.14 9.22 3.24
C SER A 146 -26.20 9.95 2.40
N ARG A 147 -26.68 9.32 1.33
CA ARG A 147 -27.72 9.88 0.45
C ARG A 147 -29.10 9.82 1.12
N HIS A 148 -29.41 8.72 1.82
CA HIS A 148 -30.66 8.58 2.57
C HIS A 148 -30.75 9.55 3.75
N GLY A 149 -29.61 9.89 4.38
CA GLY A 149 -29.52 10.91 5.43
C GLY A 149 -29.53 12.37 4.94
N GLY A 150 -29.97 12.64 3.72
CA GLY A 150 -30.15 14.00 3.18
C GLY A 150 -28.86 14.77 2.86
N LYS A 151 -27.68 14.14 2.94
CA LYS A 151 -26.42 14.81 2.58
C LYS A 151 -26.20 14.72 1.06
N PRO A 152 -26.09 15.84 0.33
CA PRO A 152 -25.73 15.83 -1.07
C PRO A 152 -24.24 15.51 -1.21
N THR A 153 -23.86 14.25 -1.03
CA THR A 153 -22.53 13.79 -1.41
C THR A 153 -22.47 13.70 -2.92
N GLY A 154 -21.79 14.67 -3.55
CA GLY A 154 -21.45 14.59 -4.95
C GLY A 154 -20.54 13.39 -5.17
N ILE A 155 -21.02 12.38 -5.92
CA ILE A 155 -20.27 11.18 -6.29
C ILE A 155 -18.89 11.57 -6.82
N PHE A 156 -18.85 12.60 -7.67
CA PHE A 156 -17.63 13.15 -8.25
C PHE A 156 -16.61 13.61 -7.21
N LYS A 157 -17.05 14.31 -6.15
CA LYS A 157 -16.18 14.76 -5.05
C LYS A 157 -15.57 13.57 -4.31
N GLN A 158 -16.35 12.52 -4.07
CA GLN A 158 -15.86 11.31 -3.39
C GLN A 158 -14.84 10.53 -4.23
N TYR A 159 -15.08 10.41 -5.54
CA TYR A 159 -14.13 9.78 -6.46
C TYR A 159 -12.83 10.57 -6.58
N ILE A 160 -12.93 11.90 -6.71
CA ILE A 160 -11.77 12.80 -6.74
C ILE A 160 -10.94 12.67 -5.46
N GLN A 161 -11.56 12.73 -4.27
CA GLN A 161 -10.84 12.58 -3.01
C GLN A 161 -10.14 11.22 -2.91
N ARG A 162 -10.76 10.15 -3.41
CA ARG A 162 -10.15 8.82 -3.45
C ARG A 162 -8.94 8.77 -4.40
N TYR A 163 -9.04 9.41 -5.56
CA TYR A 163 -7.96 9.50 -6.53
C TYR A 163 -6.77 10.28 -5.99
N PHE A 164 -7.01 11.47 -5.42
CA PHE A 164 -5.95 12.30 -4.82
C PHE A 164 -5.30 11.68 -3.58
N ARG A 165 -5.97 10.76 -2.88
CA ARG A 165 -5.36 10.03 -1.74
C ARG A 165 -4.53 8.83 -2.16
N THR A 166 -4.94 8.11 -3.22
CA THR A 166 -4.32 6.83 -3.63
C THR A 166 -3.21 7.02 -4.65
N THR A 167 -3.37 7.98 -5.56
CA THR A 167 -2.38 8.25 -6.62
C THR A 167 -1.01 8.68 -6.09
N PRO A 168 -0.89 9.52 -5.03
CA PRO A 168 0.42 9.92 -4.51
C PRO A 168 1.20 8.73 -3.97
N SER A 169 0.56 7.82 -3.23
CA SER A 169 1.25 6.64 -2.69
C SER A 169 1.68 5.69 -3.80
N MET A 170 0.83 5.47 -4.81
CA MET A 170 1.19 4.65 -5.98
C MET A 170 2.35 5.26 -6.78
N ALA A 171 2.35 6.58 -6.99
CA ALA A 171 3.42 7.28 -7.70
C ALA A 171 4.76 7.12 -6.98
N VAL A 172 4.78 7.25 -5.64
CA VAL A 172 5.98 7.00 -4.83
C VAL A 172 6.46 5.56 -5.00
N VAL A 173 5.59 4.56 -4.91
CA VAL A 173 5.99 3.15 -5.08
C VAL A 173 6.55 2.88 -6.49
N ILE A 174 5.95 3.44 -7.54
CA ILE A 174 6.43 3.31 -8.91
C ILE A 174 7.82 3.95 -9.07
N LEU A 175 8.04 5.13 -8.47
CA LEU A 175 9.35 5.78 -8.47
C LEU A 175 10.38 4.90 -7.76
N PHE A 176 10.04 4.32 -6.60
CA PHE A 176 10.91 3.38 -5.88
C PHE A 176 11.34 2.21 -6.77
N THR A 177 10.39 1.50 -7.36
CA THR A 177 10.65 0.25 -8.09
C THR A 177 11.41 0.50 -9.39
N THR A 178 11.19 1.64 -10.03
CA THR A 178 11.84 1.97 -11.32
C THR A 178 13.23 2.60 -11.21
N THR A 179 13.63 3.08 -10.03
CA THR A 179 14.96 3.69 -9.84
C THR A 179 15.73 3.06 -8.69
N LEU A 180 15.21 3.11 -7.46
CA LEU A 180 15.94 2.68 -6.27
C LEU A 180 16.10 1.16 -6.16
N ASN A 181 15.07 0.39 -6.53
CA ASN A 181 15.13 -1.08 -6.45
C ASN A 181 16.28 -1.66 -7.31
N ILE A 182 16.55 -1.06 -8.47
CA ILE A 182 17.60 -1.49 -9.38
C ILE A 182 19.00 -1.26 -8.78
N HIS A 183 19.18 -0.17 -8.03
CA HIS A 183 20.44 0.12 -7.33
C HIS A 183 20.59 -0.73 -6.07
N VAL A 184 19.51 -0.97 -5.32
CA VAL A 184 19.51 -1.86 -4.13
C VAL A 184 19.75 -3.32 -4.49
N SER A 185 19.25 -3.78 -5.64
CA SER A 185 19.44 -5.15 -6.11
C SER A 185 20.83 -5.43 -6.69
N ASN A 186 21.57 -4.39 -7.08
CA ASN A 186 22.93 -4.47 -7.62
C ASN A 186 24.01 -4.12 -6.59
N GLY A 187 23.62 -3.78 -5.36
CA GLY A 187 24.50 -3.45 -4.24
C GLY A 187 24.73 -4.62 -3.30
#